data_AF-A0AAV0BNC6-F1
#
_entry.id   AF-A0AAV0BNC6-F1
#
_cell.length_a   1.000
_cell.length_b   1.000
_cell.length_c   1.000
_cell.angle_alpha   90.00
_cell.angle_beta   90.00
_cell.angle_gamma   90.00
#
_symmetry.space_group_name_H-M   'P 1'
#
loop_
_entity.id
_entity.type
_entity.pdbx_description
1 polymer ?
#
loop_
_entity_poly.entity_id
_entity_poly.type
_entity_poly.pdbx_seq_one_letter_code
_entity_poly.pdbx_strand_id
1 'polypeptide(L)'
;RHLVVWSRLPLLNPNLCNSRTEMNLALDRGLSGFKNLLRDLRSKLENFKLSFKEQKMMRNGCEVSVDEEEAEFGLEQEIVKFIKNQWRIEEGYFDLMWILNPIQLQSCPTLPHFHVFVNKPIHL
;
A
#
# COMPACT_ATOMS: atom_id res chain seq x y z
N ARG A 1 -14.74 6.52 -1.31
CA ARG A 1 -15.08 6.34 0.12
C ARG A 1 -13.79 6.25 0.91
N HIS A 2 -13.74 6.79 2.13
CA HIS A 2 -12.60 6.66 3.05
C HIS A 2 -13.00 5.71 4.18
N LEU A 3 -12.15 4.71 4.44
CA LEU A 3 -12.37 3.66 5.43
C LEU A 3 -11.14 3.59 6.34
N VAL A 4 -11.38 3.21 7.60
CA VAL A 4 -10.32 2.89 8.57
C VAL A 4 -10.43 1.40 8.89
N VAL A 5 -9.34 0.67 8.65
CA VAL A 5 -9.25 -0.75 8.95
C VAL A 5 -8.44 -0.93 10.22
N TRP A 6 -9.06 -1.53 11.23
CA TRP A 6 -8.45 -1.84 12.51
C TRP A 6 -7.99 -3.29 12.53
N SER A 7 -6.80 -3.53 13.09
CA SER A 7 -6.26 -4.87 13.26
C SER A 7 -6.02 -5.17 14.74
N ARG A 8 -6.30 -6.42 15.14
CA ARG A 8 -5.90 -6.96 16.44
C ARG A 8 -4.42 -7.36 16.47
N LEU A 9 -3.79 -7.46 15.30
CA LEU A 9 -2.38 -7.80 15.11
C LEU A 9 -1.60 -6.57 14.65
N PRO A 10 -0.30 -6.46 14.97
CA PRO A 10 0.58 -5.46 14.39
C PRO A 10 0.50 -5.48 12.86
N LEU A 11 0.44 -4.30 12.24
CA LEU A 11 0.35 -4.16 10.78
C LEU A 11 1.71 -4.33 10.09
N LEU A 12 2.80 -4.08 10.80
CA LEU A 12 4.17 -4.31 10.36
C LEU A 12 4.66 -5.60 11.01
N ASN A 13 4.99 -6.60 10.20
CA ASN A 13 5.52 -7.87 10.69
C ASN A 13 7.06 -7.81 10.72
N PRO A 14 7.72 -7.80 11.90
CA PRO A 14 9.17 -7.71 11.98
C PRO A 14 9.91 -8.88 11.30
N ASN A 15 9.27 -10.03 11.16
CA ASN A 15 9.84 -11.20 10.49
C ASN A 15 9.85 -11.07 8.96
N LEU A 16 9.11 -10.11 8.41
CA LEU A 16 9.08 -9.78 6.99
C LEU A 16 10.01 -8.60 6.64
N CYS A 17 10.69 -8.02 7.65
CA CYS A 17 11.71 -7.00 7.41
C CYS A 17 13.01 -7.64 6.91
N ASN A 18 13.58 -7.06 5.86
CA ASN A 18 14.94 -7.33 5.41
C ASN A 18 15.99 -6.76 6.36
N SER A 19 15.65 -5.69 7.11
CA SER A 19 16.56 -5.07 8.10
C SER A 19 15.83 -4.27 9.18
N ARG A 20 16.52 -4.00 10.29
CA ARG A 20 16.02 -3.09 11.34
C ARG A 20 15.86 -1.65 10.84
N THR A 21 16.69 -1.22 9.90
CA THR A 21 16.60 0.11 9.27
C THR A 21 15.29 0.26 8.51
N GLU A 22 14.90 -0.75 7.74
CA GLU A 22 13.63 -0.79 7.02
C GLU A 22 12.43 -0.69 7.97
N MET A 23 12.45 -1.46 9.07
CA MET A 23 11.43 -1.37 10.12
C MET A 23 11.32 0.04 10.70
N ASN A 24 12.46 0.63 11.09
CA ASN A 24 12.47 1.98 11.65
C ASN A 24 11.97 3.03 10.66
N LEU A 25 12.35 2.91 9.39
CA LEU A 25 11.86 3.81 8.33
C LEU A 25 10.35 3.70 8.14
N ALA A 26 9.80 2.48 8.15
CA ALA A 26 8.36 2.28 8.06
C ALA A 26 7.60 2.86 9.27
N LEU A 27 8.16 2.75 10.48
CA LEU A 27 7.57 3.34 11.69
C LEU A 27 7.63 4.88 11.67
N ASP A 28 8.73 5.45 11.18
CA ASP A 28 8.99 6.89 11.12
C ASP A 28 8.26 7.59 9.97
N ARG A 29 8.11 6.94 8.82
CA ARG A 29 7.53 7.53 7.60
C ARG A 29 6.15 7.01 7.26
N GLY A 30 5.72 5.92 7.92
CA GLY A 30 4.54 5.19 7.50
C GLY A 30 4.79 4.43 6.19
N LEU A 31 3.74 3.79 5.70
CA LEU A 31 3.73 3.11 4.41
C LEU A 31 2.47 3.53 3.65
N SER A 32 2.53 3.50 2.33
CA SER A 32 1.38 3.77 1.50
C SER A 32 1.48 3.04 0.19
N GLY A 33 0.34 2.80 -0.44
CA GLY A 33 0.33 2.16 -1.74
C GLY A 33 -0.97 2.36 -2.50
N PHE A 34 -0.93 1.93 -3.75
CA PHE A 34 -2.07 1.94 -4.64
C PHE A 34 -2.36 0.50 -5.10
N LYS A 35 -3.63 0.18 -5.33
CA LYS A 35 -4.08 -1.10 -5.91
C LYS A 35 -5.22 -0.87 -6.90
N ASN A 36 -5.36 -1.77 -7.86
CA ASN A 36 -6.39 -1.73 -8.89
C ASN A 36 -6.40 -0.40 -9.68
N LEU A 37 -5.23 0.21 -9.91
CA LEU A 37 -5.11 1.47 -10.62
C LEU A 37 -5.52 1.30 -12.08
N LEU A 38 -6.50 2.10 -12.52
CA LEU A 38 -6.82 2.24 -13.93
C LEU A 38 -5.65 2.88 -14.67
N ARG A 39 -5.55 2.55 -15.97
CA ARG A 39 -4.45 3.00 -16.84
C ARG A 39 -4.27 4.52 -16.81
N ASP A 40 -5.36 5.27 -16.88
CA ASP A 40 -5.32 6.73 -16.93
C ASP A 40 -4.75 7.34 -15.65
N LEU A 41 -5.16 6.82 -14.48
CA LEU A 41 -4.63 7.31 -13.20
C LEU A 41 -3.17 6.89 -13.02
N ARG A 42 -2.81 5.67 -13.42
CA ARG A 42 -1.41 5.20 -13.43
C ARG A 42 -0.51 6.13 -14.25
N SER A 43 -0.88 6.44 -15.48
CA SER A 43 -0.09 7.33 -16.34
C SER A 43 0.02 8.74 -15.76
N LYS A 44 -1.03 9.26 -15.11
CA LYS A 44 -0.96 10.54 -14.39
C LYS A 44 0.06 10.47 -13.24
N LEU A 45 0.00 9.43 -12.40
CA LEU A 45 0.94 9.26 -11.28
C LEU A 45 2.40 9.15 -11.76
N GLU A 46 2.63 8.44 -12.86
CA GLU A 46 3.96 8.35 -13.51
C GLU A 46 4.45 9.73 -13.98
N ASN A 47 3.60 10.51 -14.64
CA ASN A 47 3.94 11.85 -15.10
C ASN A 47 4.29 12.81 -13.95
N PHE A 48 3.63 12.66 -12.80
CA PHE A 48 3.95 13.44 -11.60
C PHE A 48 5.18 12.93 -10.84
N LYS A 49 5.85 11.88 -11.33
CA LYS A 49 6.92 11.16 -10.60
C LYS A 49 6.47 10.67 -9.22
N LEU A 50 5.17 10.44 -9.06
CA LEU A 50 4.56 9.81 -7.89
C LEU A 50 4.48 8.29 -8.07
N SER A 51 4.96 7.78 -9.21
CA SER A 51 5.10 6.35 -9.48
C SER A 51 6.22 5.74 -8.64
N PHE A 52 5.87 4.64 -7.98
CA PHE A 52 6.51 3.83 -6.93
C PHE A 52 8.00 3.46 -7.00
N LYS A 53 8.80 3.99 -7.93
CA LYS A 53 10.24 3.64 -7.99
C LYS A 53 11.10 4.34 -6.93
N GLU A 54 10.68 5.46 -6.36
CA GLU A 54 11.57 6.30 -5.53
C GLU A 54 11.66 5.95 -4.03
N GLN A 55 10.94 4.92 -3.53
CA GLN A 55 11.15 4.35 -2.19
C GLN A 55 11.85 2.98 -2.18
N LYS A 56 12.43 2.55 -3.30
CA LYS A 56 13.29 1.36 -3.36
C LYS A 56 14.75 1.81 -3.23
N MET A 57 15.32 1.72 -2.03
CA MET A 57 16.78 1.78 -1.87
C MET A 57 17.41 0.77 -2.84
N MET A 58 18.29 1.27 -3.71
CA MET A 58 19.27 0.56 -4.55
C MET A 58 19.15 -0.97 -4.56
N ARG A 59 18.49 -1.54 -5.57
CA ARG A 59 18.79 -2.89 -6.05
C ARG A 59 18.67 -2.94 -7.56
N ASN A 60 19.75 -3.39 -8.19
CA ASN A 60 20.05 -3.29 -9.62
C ASN A 60 18.97 -3.87 -10.54
N GLY A 61 18.78 -3.13 -11.63
CA GLY A 61 18.36 -3.53 -12.99
C GLY A 61 17.63 -4.85 -13.19
N CYS A 62 16.33 -4.76 -13.48
CA CYS A 62 15.68 -5.55 -14.52
C CYS A 62 14.34 -4.90 -14.85
N GLU A 63 14.11 -4.56 -16.12
CA GLU A 63 12.81 -4.10 -16.61
C GLU A 63 11.94 -5.31 -16.91
N VAL A 64 10.80 -5.42 -16.24
CA VAL A 64 9.72 -6.32 -16.66
C VAL A 64 8.38 -5.61 -16.48
N SER A 65 7.56 -5.70 -17.52
CA SER A 65 6.24 -5.12 -17.69
C SER A 65 5.12 -6.09 -17.29
N VAL A 66 4.11 -5.54 -16.61
CA VAL A 66 2.75 -6.05 -16.36
C VAL A 66 2.64 -7.42 -15.65
N ASP A 67 2.47 -7.41 -14.33
CA ASP A 67 1.30 -7.99 -13.64
C ASP A 67 1.43 -7.83 -12.11
N GLU A 68 0.29 -7.94 -11.43
CA GLU A 68 0.01 -7.59 -10.04
C GLU A 68 0.72 -8.45 -8.96
N GLU A 69 1.93 -8.95 -9.21
CA GLU A 69 2.68 -9.88 -8.35
C GLU A 69 3.66 -9.22 -7.35
N GLU A 70 3.73 -7.89 -7.26
CA GLU A 70 4.76 -7.20 -6.46
C GLU A 70 4.51 -7.15 -4.93
N ALA A 71 3.82 -8.12 -4.33
CA ALA A 71 3.78 -8.25 -2.87
C ALA A 71 4.03 -9.69 -2.41
N GLU A 72 5.00 -10.35 -3.02
CA GLU A 72 5.46 -11.64 -2.50
C GLU A 72 6.33 -11.47 -1.25
N PHE A 73 6.96 -10.29 -1.09
CA PHE A 73 7.82 -9.96 0.05
C PHE A 73 7.71 -8.46 0.40
N GLY A 74 7.65 -8.14 1.70
CA GLY A 74 7.62 -6.75 2.18
C GLY A 74 6.90 -6.60 3.52
N LEU A 75 7.16 -5.49 4.20
CA LEU A 75 6.56 -5.14 5.50
C LEU A 75 5.04 -4.98 5.43
N GLU A 76 4.54 -4.52 4.29
CA GLU A 76 3.15 -4.23 3.96
C GLU A 76 2.39 -5.43 3.38
N GLN A 77 3.02 -6.59 3.26
CA GLN A 77 2.46 -7.75 2.56
C GLN A 77 1.06 -8.13 3.07
N GLU A 78 0.87 -8.15 4.39
CA GLU A 78 -0.42 -8.48 4.99
C GLU A 78 -1.50 -7.42 4.69
N ILE A 79 -1.12 -6.14 4.67
CA ILE A 79 -2.02 -5.04 4.28
C ILE A 79 -2.44 -5.21 2.81
N VAL A 80 -1.48 -5.45 1.92
CA VAL A 80 -1.74 -5.64 0.49
C VAL A 80 -2.62 -6.86 0.24
N LYS A 81 -2.33 -7.98 0.91
CA LYS A 81 -3.11 -9.22 0.82
C LYS A 81 -4.55 -9.00 1.30
N PHE A 82 -4.72 -8.29 2.42
CA PHE A 82 -6.04 -7.92 2.93
C PHE A 82 -6.81 -7.06 1.92
N ILE A 83 -6.19 -6.01 1.37
CA ILE A 83 -6.82 -5.10 0.40
C ILE A 83 -7.29 -5.86 -0.85
N LYS A 84 -6.43 -6.72 -1.42
CA LYS A 84 -6.76 -7.53 -2.61
C LYS A 84 -7.97 -8.43 -2.37
N ASN A 85 -8.05 -9.05 -1.20
CA ASN A 85 -9.16 -9.94 -0.86
C ASN A 85 -10.46 -9.17 -0.57
N GLN A 86 -10.37 -7.97 -0.02
CA GLN A 86 -11.52 -7.19 0.43
C GLN A 86 -12.14 -6.31 -0.66
N TRP A 87 -11.35 -5.76 -1.58
CA TRP A 87 -11.80 -4.86 -2.65
C TRP A 87 -11.34 -5.36 -4.01
N ARG A 88 -12.13 -6.29 -4.53
CA ARG A 88 -11.84 -7.04 -5.74
C ARG A 88 -12.16 -6.23 -7.01
N ILE A 89 -11.32 -6.37 -8.03
CA ILE A 89 -11.52 -5.71 -9.32
C ILE A 89 -12.83 -6.17 -9.96
N GLU A 90 -13.14 -7.47 -9.85
CA GLU A 90 -14.34 -8.08 -10.45
C GLU A 90 -15.65 -7.54 -9.83
N GLU A 91 -15.58 -6.98 -8.62
CA GLU A 91 -16.71 -6.35 -7.94
C GLU A 91 -16.83 -4.84 -8.22
N GLY A 92 -15.98 -4.33 -9.11
CA GLY A 92 -15.97 -2.94 -9.56
C GLY A 92 -15.17 -1.99 -8.66
N TYR A 93 -14.18 -2.48 -7.90
CA TYR A 93 -13.31 -1.62 -7.09
C TYR A 93 -12.02 -1.27 -7.82
N PHE A 94 -11.81 0.01 -8.05
CA PHE A 94 -10.66 0.55 -8.80
C PHE A 94 -10.02 1.72 -8.06
N ASP A 95 -8.83 2.13 -8.50
CA ASP A 95 -8.12 3.33 -8.05
C ASP A 95 -8.02 3.41 -6.52
N LEU A 96 -7.61 2.29 -5.90
CA LEU A 96 -7.51 2.17 -4.46
C LEU A 96 -6.20 2.80 -3.99
N MET A 97 -6.26 3.55 -2.89
CA MET A 97 -5.08 4.04 -2.17
C MET A 97 -5.18 3.60 -0.72
N TRP A 98 -4.06 3.21 -0.12
CA TRP A 98 -3.99 2.91 1.30
C TRP A 98 -2.81 3.62 1.95
N ILE A 99 -2.97 3.95 3.23
CA ILE A 99 -1.99 4.68 4.02
C ILE A 99 -1.95 4.11 5.44
N LEU A 100 -0.79 3.60 5.83
CA LEU A 100 -0.40 3.39 7.22
C LEU A 100 0.37 4.61 7.67
N ASN A 101 -0.22 5.44 8.53
CA ASN A 101 0.44 6.64 9.02
C ASN A 101 1.67 6.29 9.89
N PRO A 102 2.70 7.15 9.90
CA PRO A 102 3.74 7.11 10.93
C PRO A 102 3.14 7.08 12.34
N ILE A 103 3.81 6.43 13.29
CA ILE A 103 3.32 6.32 14.67
C ILE A 103 3.05 7.70 15.30
N GLN A 104 3.92 8.67 15.06
CA GLN A 104 3.80 10.03 15.58
C GLN A 104 2.62 10.82 14.99
N LEU A 105 2.05 10.37 13.87
CA LEU A 105 0.87 10.97 13.24
C LEU A 105 -0.42 10.17 13.49
N GLN A 106 -0.36 9.04 14.20
CA GLN A 106 -1.54 8.26 14.55
C GLN A 106 -2.21 8.84 15.79
N SER A 107 -3.51 9.13 15.70
CA SER A 107 -4.30 9.57 16.86
C SER A 107 -4.48 8.48 17.91
N CYS A 108 -4.39 7.21 17.52
CA CYS A 108 -4.47 6.05 18.42
C CYS A 108 -3.30 5.09 18.19
N PRO A 109 -2.07 5.41 18.65
CA PRO A 109 -0.86 4.62 18.36
C PRO A 109 -0.89 3.19 18.89
N THR A 110 -1.67 2.93 19.94
CA THR A 110 -1.80 1.61 20.56
C THR A 110 -2.79 0.70 19.84
N LEU A 111 -3.54 1.22 18.87
CA LEU A 111 -4.57 0.48 18.16
C LEU A 111 -4.20 0.44 16.67
N PRO A 112 -3.58 -0.65 16.17
CA PRO A 112 -3.08 -0.71 14.81
C PRO A 112 -4.18 -0.47 13.78
N HIS A 113 -3.98 0.52 12.91
CA HIS A 113 -4.91 0.84 11.84
C HIS A 113 -4.23 1.40 10.60
N PHE A 114 -4.90 1.25 9.47
CA PHE A 114 -4.55 1.93 8.23
C PHE A 114 -5.80 2.48 7.55
N HIS A 115 -5.59 3.50 6.74
CA HIS A 115 -6.63 4.15 5.96
C HIS A 115 -6.68 3.56 4.57
N VAL A 116 -7.88 3.39 4.04
CA VAL A 116 -8.10 2.98 2.65
C VAL A 116 -9.08 3.94 1.99
N PHE A 117 -8.70 4.46 0.84
CA PHE A 117 -9.54 5.23 -0.05
C PHE A 117 -9.92 4.33 -1.20
N VAL A 118 -11.22 4.03 -1.29
CA VAL A 118 -11.75 3.10 -2.29
C VAL A 118 -12.67 3.84 -3.25
N ASN A 119 -12.47 3.64 -4.55
CA ASN A 119 -13.43 4.07 -5.56
C ASN A 119 -14.23 2.84 -6.03
N LYS A 120 -15.55 2.93 -5.91
CA LYS A 120 -16.48 1.99 -6.54
C LYS A 120 -17.33 2.83 -7.48
N PRO A 121 -17.03 2.85 -8.79
CA PRO A 121 -17.90 3.51 -9.75
C PRO A 121 -19.30 2.90 -9.58
N ILE A 122 -20.28 3.75 -9.31
CA ILE A 122 -21.67 3.33 -9.44
C ILE A 122 -21.85 3.09 -10.93
N HIS A 123 -22.27 1.88 -11.32
CA HIS A 123 -22.56 1.56 -12.71
C HIS A 123 -23.40 2.68 -13.34
N LEU A 124 -22.92 3.21 -14.47
CA LEU A 124 -23.77 3.83 -15.49
C LEU A 124 -24.66 2.74 -16.11
#